data_AF-A0A820NQC4-F1
#
_entry.id   AF-A0A820NQC4-F1
#
_cell.length_a   1.000
_cell.length_b   1.000
_cell.length_c   1.000
_cell.angle_alpha   90.00
_cell.angle_beta   90.00
_cell.angle_gamma   90.00
#
_symmetry.space_group_name_H-M   'P 1'
#
loop_
_entity.id
_entity.type
_entity.pdbx_description
1 polymer ?
#
loop_
_entity_poly.entity_id
_entity_poly.type
_entity_poly.pdbx_seq_one_letter_code
_entity_poly.pdbx_strand_id
1 'polypeptide(L)'
;MDCAICGDHAIGFNYDVLSCASCKAFFRRNAYQPLEKLKCLNRQGQCLVTRDVRRKCQRCRLARCFAVGMRRDFILSEEEKQQRKQRLQENRNISLKRSSTSDSSSLSPEVSPNSESHIESLDDIDR
;
A
#
# COMPACT_ATOMS: atom_id res chain seq x y z
N MET A 1 11.80 6.84 -15.72
CA MET A 1 12.24 6.14 -14.49
C MET A 1 11.49 4.83 -14.47
N ASP A 2 12.20 3.73 -14.69
CA ASP A 2 11.57 2.48 -15.11
C ASP A 2 11.79 1.40 -14.06
N CYS A 3 10.79 0.54 -13.90
CA CYS A 3 10.81 -0.56 -12.93
C CYS A 3 11.90 -1.58 -13.33
N ALA A 4 12.89 -1.79 -12.47
CA ALA A 4 14.01 -2.70 -12.72
C ALA A 4 13.60 -4.17 -12.97
N ILE A 5 12.37 -4.53 -12.61
CA ILE A 5 11.82 -5.89 -12.75
C ILE A 5 11.16 -6.10 -14.11
N CYS A 6 10.42 -5.11 -14.62
CA CYS A 6 9.55 -5.32 -15.78
C CYS A 6 9.46 -4.15 -16.78
N GLY A 7 10.23 -3.07 -16.57
CA GLY A 7 10.25 -1.89 -17.46
C GLY A 7 9.00 -1.02 -17.43
N ASP A 8 8.04 -1.28 -16.53
CA ASP A 8 6.85 -0.45 -16.34
C ASP A 8 7.21 0.85 -15.58
N HIS A 9 6.34 1.87 -15.59
CA HIS A 9 6.61 3.13 -14.88
C HIS A 9 6.82 2.90 -13.39
N ALA A 10 7.97 3.32 -12.85
CA ALA A 10 8.29 3.17 -11.44
C ALA A 10 7.61 4.27 -10.61
N ILE A 11 7.15 3.91 -9.41
CA ILE A 11 6.52 4.84 -8.47
C ILE A 11 7.47 5.28 -7.35
N GLY A 12 8.70 4.76 -7.34
CA GLY A 12 9.71 4.98 -6.30
C GLY A 12 10.39 3.69 -5.84
N PHE A 13 11.21 3.81 -4.79
CA PHE A 13 11.89 2.69 -4.17
C PHE A 13 10.91 1.85 -3.33
N ASN A 14 10.88 0.55 -3.57
CA ASN A 14 10.14 -0.39 -2.75
C ASN A 14 11.03 -1.60 -2.48
N TYR A 15 11.22 -1.92 -1.20
CA TYR A 15 12.08 -3.04 -0.79
C TYR A 15 13.51 -2.89 -1.36
N ASP A 16 14.08 -1.68 -1.25
CA ASP A 16 15.39 -1.25 -1.79
C ASP A 16 15.53 -1.18 -3.32
N VAL A 17 14.44 -1.33 -4.08
CA VAL A 17 14.51 -1.31 -5.56
C VAL A 17 13.49 -0.35 -6.18
N LEU A 18 13.93 0.45 -7.15
CA LEU A 18 13.06 1.27 -7.99
C LEU A 18 12.08 0.38 -8.77
N SER A 19 10.79 0.48 -8.45
CA SER A 19 9.79 -0.47 -8.97
C SER A 19 8.40 0.13 -9.13
N CYS A 20 7.59 -0.49 -10.00
CA CYS A 20 6.18 -0.13 -10.20
C CYS A 20 5.28 -0.70 -9.09
N ALA A 21 4.06 -0.15 -8.96
CA ALA A 21 3.06 -0.59 -7.99
C ALA A 21 2.76 -2.10 -8.06
N SER A 22 2.70 -2.66 -9.28
CA SER A 22 2.41 -4.08 -9.48
C SER A 22 3.53 -4.97 -8.94
N CYS A 23 4.80 -4.62 -9.20
CA CYS A 23 5.95 -5.41 -8.71
C CYS A 23 6.13 -5.28 -7.20
N LYS A 24 5.89 -4.09 -6.62
CA LYS A 24 5.77 -3.90 -5.16
C LYS A 24 4.77 -4.87 -4.54
N ALA A 25 3.53 -4.85 -5.02
CA ALA A 25 2.45 -5.67 -4.47
C ALA A 25 2.64 -7.18 -4.73
N PHE A 26 3.27 -7.54 -5.85
CA PHE A 26 3.64 -8.91 -6.16
C PHE A 26 4.72 -9.42 -5.19
N PHE A 27 5.80 -8.66 -5.00
CA PHE A 27 6.89 -9.05 -4.11
C PHE A 27 6.40 -9.24 -2.68
N ARG A 28 5.65 -8.28 -2.13
CA ARG A 28 5.07 -8.37 -0.79
C ARG A 28 4.31 -9.67 -0.52
N ARG A 29 3.59 -10.18 -1.54
CA ARG A 29 2.76 -11.40 -1.42
C ARG A 29 3.56 -12.69 -1.59
N ASN A 30 4.67 -12.66 -2.32
CA ASN A 30 5.37 -13.86 -2.77
C ASN A 30 6.79 -14.00 -2.22
N ALA A 31 7.33 -12.98 -1.53
CA ALA A 31 8.73 -12.97 -1.07
C ALA A 31 9.11 -14.15 -0.15
N TYR A 32 8.16 -14.74 0.55
CA TYR A 32 8.39 -15.90 1.41
C TYR A 32 8.16 -17.25 0.72
N GLN A 33 7.65 -17.24 -0.52
CA GLN A 33 7.40 -18.47 -1.26
C GLN A 33 8.72 -19.01 -1.84
N PRO A 34 9.08 -20.29 -1.58
CA PRO A 34 10.23 -20.93 -2.22
C PRO A 34 10.08 -20.94 -3.75
N LEU A 35 11.13 -20.57 -4.47
CA LEU A 35 11.09 -20.52 -5.94
C LEU A 35 10.80 -21.90 -6.54
N GLU A 36 11.27 -22.97 -5.90
CA GLU A 36 11.10 -24.38 -6.26
C GLU A 36 9.62 -24.79 -6.27
N LYS A 37 8.80 -24.17 -5.41
CA LYS A 37 7.36 -24.42 -5.35
C LYS A 37 6.58 -23.69 -6.46
N LEU A 38 7.19 -22.71 -7.14
CA LEU A 38 6.59 -22.00 -8.25
C LEU A 38 6.94 -22.66 -9.58
N LYS A 39 5.93 -23.08 -10.34
CA LYS A 39 6.12 -23.66 -11.67
C LYS A 39 6.57 -22.58 -12.67
N CYS A 40 7.59 -22.92 -13.46
CA CYS A 40 8.02 -22.12 -14.59
C CYS A 40 7.23 -22.49 -15.85
N LEU A 41 6.83 -21.51 -16.66
CA LEU A 41 6.10 -21.76 -17.92
C LEU A 41 6.95 -22.54 -18.94
N ASN A 42 8.21 -22.15 -19.13
CA ASN A 42 9.10 -22.76 -20.13
C ASN A 42 10.12 -23.77 -19.55
N ARG A 43 10.00 -24.11 -18.26
CA ARG A 43 10.93 -24.97 -17.49
C ARG A 43 12.40 -24.50 -17.39
N GLN A 44 12.85 -23.57 -18.24
CA GLN A 44 14.22 -23.04 -18.28
C GLN A 44 14.51 -21.99 -17.20
N GLY A 45 13.49 -21.43 -16.54
CA GLY A 45 13.69 -20.43 -15.48
C GLY A 45 14.09 -19.05 -15.99
N GLN A 46 13.96 -18.79 -17.29
CA GLN A 46 14.40 -17.55 -17.96
C GLN A 46 13.24 -16.88 -18.73
N CYS A 47 12.00 -16.97 -18.22
CA CYS A 47 10.87 -16.29 -18.87
C CYS A 47 11.08 -14.77 -18.88
N LEU A 48 10.79 -14.13 -20.01
CA LEU A 48 10.81 -12.69 -20.15
C LEU A 48 9.82 -12.03 -19.16
N VAL A 49 10.29 -11.01 -18.44
CA VAL A 49 9.47 -10.24 -17.49
C VAL A 49 9.38 -8.79 -18.00
N THR A 50 8.31 -8.46 -18.71
CA THR A 50 7.97 -7.09 -19.13
C THR A 50 6.59 -6.68 -18.60
N ARG A 51 6.19 -5.42 -18.76
CA ARG A 51 4.87 -4.92 -18.34
C ARG A 51 3.72 -5.84 -18.77
N ASP A 52 3.76 -6.29 -20.02
CA ASP A 52 2.64 -7.00 -20.65
C ASP A 52 2.64 -8.51 -20.33
N VAL A 53 3.83 -9.12 -20.15
CA VAL A 53 3.93 -10.58 -19.92
C VAL A 53 4.38 -10.99 -18.51
N ARG A 54 4.64 -10.05 -17.59
CA ARG A 54 5.05 -10.34 -16.20
C ARG A 54 4.10 -11.26 -15.42
N ARG A 55 2.84 -11.41 -15.86
CA ARG A 55 1.86 -12.31 -15.21
C ARG A 55 2.01 -13.78 -15.65
N LYS A 56 2.68 -14.06 -16.78
CA LYS A 56 2.78 -15.41 -17.36
C LYS A 56 3.61 -16.39 -16.53
N CYS A 57 4.56 -15.90 -15.72
CA CYS A 57 5.44 -16.76 -14.93
C CYS A 57 5.79 -16.12 -13.58
N GLN A 58 5.07 -16.53 -12.53
CA GLN A 58 5.32 -16.05 -11.17
C GLN A 58 6.73 -16.40 -10.67
N ARG A 59 7.22 -17.62 -10.98
CA ARG A 59 8.59 -18.05 -10.63
C ARG A 59 9.63 -17.06 -11.13
N CYS A 60 9.64 -16.77 -12.44
CA CYS A 60 10.65 -15.90 -13.05
C CYS A 60 10.49 -14.46 -12.61
N ARG A 61 9.25 -13.98 -12.38
CA ARG A 61 9.03 -12.65 -11.82
C ARG A 61 9.61 -12.52 -10.41
N LEU A 62 9.38 -13.51 -9.55
CA LEU A 62 9.90 -13.51 -8.18
C LEU A 62 11.43 -13.66 -8.16
N ALA A 63 11.97 -14.54 -9.01
CA ALA A 63 13.42 -14.68 -9.18
C ALA A 63 14.05 -13.35 -9.63
N ARG A 64 13.43 -12.65 -10.59
CA ARG A 64 13.88 -11.33 -11.04
C ARG A 64 13.82 -10.29 -9.92
N CYS A 65 12.77 -10.27 -9.09
CA CYS A 65 12.69 -9.37 -7.92
C CYS A 65 13.92 -9.52 -7.03
N PHE A 66 14.28 -10.75 -6.64
CA PHE A 66 15.47 -10.99 -5.82
C PHE A 66 16.77 -10.68 -6.56
N ALA A 67 16.86 -11.03 -7.85
CA ALA A 67 18.05 -10.79 -8.67
C ALA A 67 18.39 -9.30 -8.81
N VAL A 68 17.38 -8.40 -8.78
CA VAL A 68 17.60 -6.95 -8.80
C VAL A 68 17.74 -6.33 -7.40
N GLY A 69 17.76 -7.13 -6.34
CA GLY A 69 18.03 -6.69 -4.98
C GLY A 69 16.80 -6.41 -4.10
N MET A 70 15.59 -6.87 -4.48
CA MET A 70 14.45 -6.69 -3.57
C MET A 70 14.63 -7.52 -2.29
N ARG A 71 14.54 -6.84 -1.13
CA ARG A 71 14.78 -7.45 0.17
C ARG A 71 13.49 -7.74 0.93
N ARG A 72 13.29 -9.02 1.29
CA ARG A 72 12.10 -9.46 2.04
C ARG A 72 12.07 -8.95 3.47
N ASP A 73 13.22 -8.60 4.04
CA ASP A 73 13.37 -8.12 5.42
C ASP A 73 12.62 -6.79 5.67
N PHE A 74 12.32 -6.01 4.63
CA PHE A 74 11.48 -4.81 4.74
C PHE A 74 9.97 -5.12 4.70
N ILE A 75 9.58 -6.39 4.63
CA ILE A 75 8.19 -6.81 4.78
C ILE A 75 7.97 -7.11 6.25
N LEU A 76 7.14 -6.30 6.91
CA LEU A 76 6.72 -6.52 8.30
C LEU A 76 6.30 -7.97 8.52
N SER A 77 6.86 -8.58 9.55
CA SER A 77 6.47 -9.86 10.10
C SER A 77 5.02 -9.84 10.60
N GLU A 78 4.43 -11.02 10.81
CA GLU A 78 3.09 -11.11 11.41
C GLU A 78 3.06 -10.53 12.83
N GLU A 79 4.15 -10.69 13.59
CA GLU A 79 4.28 -10.11 14.91
C GLU A 79 4.26 -8.58 14.87
N GLU A 80 5.09 -7.96 14.02
CA GLU A 80 5.12 -6.50 13.87
C GLU A 80 3.78 -5.93 13.37
N LYS A 81 3.09 -6.66 12.47
CA LYS A 81 1.74 -6.28 12.04
C LYS A 81 0.75 -6.30 13.20
N GLN A 82 0.82 -7.33 14.04
CA GLN A 82 -0.06 -7.47 15.20
C GLN A 82 0.22 -6.38 16.23
N GLN A 83 1.49 -6.10 16.53
CA GLN A 83 1.89 -5.00 17.41
C GLN A 83 1.41 -3.64 16.88
N ARG A 84 1.55 -3.39 15.58
CA ARG A 84 1.03 -2.17 14.96
C ARG A 84 -0.49 -2.07 15.08
N LYS A 85 -1.22 -3.17 14.91
CA LYS A 85 -2.68 -3.22 15.07
C LYS A 85 -3.10 -2.92 16.50
N GLN A 86 -2.42 -3.49 17.50
CA GLN A 86 -2.66 -3.23 18.92
C GLN A 86 -2.48 -1.75 19.26
N ARG A 87 -1.34 -1.15 18.84
CA ARG A 87 -1.09 0.30 19.05
C ARG A 87 -2.18 1.18 18.44
N LEU A 88 -2.68 0.84 17.25
CA LEU A 88 -3.77 1.58 16.61
C LEU A 88 -5.09 1.45 17.36
N GLN A 89 -5.39 0.26 17.91
CA GLN A 89 -6.59 0.04 18.72
C GLN A 89 -6.52 0.80 20.05
N GLU A 90 -5.38 0.77 20.72
CA GLU A 90 -5.13 1.53 21.94
C GLU A 90 -5.29 3.04 21.72
N ASN A 91 -4.69 3.58 20.66
CA ASN A 91 -4.84 4.99 20.31
C ASN A 91 -6.30 5.38 20.04
N ARG A 92 -7.08 4.49 19.42
CA ARG A 92 -8.51 4.71 19.17
C ARG A 92 -9.31 4.71 20.49
N ASN A 93 -8.99 3.81 21.41
CA ASN A 93 -9.63 3.74 22.73
C ASN A 93 -9.31 4.97 23.59
N ILE A 94 -8.08 5.47 23.53
CA ILE A 94 -7.68 6.72 24.21
C ILE A 94 -8.46 7.91 23.65
N SER A 95 -8.59 8.00 22.32
CA SER A 95 -9.38 9.06 21.68
C SER A 95 -10.84 9.04 22.13
N LEU A 96 -11.46 7.85 22.18
CA LEU A 96 -12.84 7.67 22.62
C LEU A 96 -13.04 8.07 24.09
N LYS A 97 -12.09 7.70 24.96
CA LYS A 97 -12.13 8.09 26.38
C LYS A 97 -12.03 9.61 26.56
N ARG A 98 -11.19 10.30 25.78
CA ARG A 98 -11.06 11.77 25.83
C ARG A 98 -12.34 12.48 25.40
N SER A 99 -13.06 11.95 24.41
CA SER A 99 -14.37 12.47 24.00
C SER A 99 -15.49 12.21 25.00
N SER A 100 -15.38 11.20 25.87
CA SER A 100 -16.37 10.92 26.93
C SER A 100 -16.11 11.68 28.24
N THR A 101 -14.96 12.32 28.41
CA THR A 101 -14.62 13.11 29.62
C THR A 101 -14.83 14.62 29.46
N SER A 102 -15.46 15.07 28.37
CA SER A 102 -15.70 16.49 28.07
C SER A 102 -17.17 16.94 28.20
N ASP A 103 -17.99 16.23 28.98
CA ASP A 103 -19.33 16.71 29.38
C ASP A 103 -19.44 16.75 30.91
N SER A 104 -18.91 17.83 31.49
CA SER A 104 -19.43 18.46 32.73
C SER A 104 -18.74 19.79 32.97
N SER A 105 -19.14 20.81 32.21
CA SER A 105 -19.27 22.19 32.69
C SER A 105 -19.92 23.03 31.60
N SER A 106 -21.24 23.16 31.71
CA SER A 106 -22.09 24.09 30.98
C SER A 106 -21.80 25.54 31.38
N LEU A 107 -21.79 26.44 30.38
CA LEU A 107 -22.22 27.84 30.46
C LEU A 107 -22.31 28.39 29.02
N SER A 108 -23.53 28.51 28.51
CA SER A 108 -23.86 29.24 27.28
C SER A 108 -23.74 30.75 27.50
N PRO A 109 -23.57 31.53 26.43
CA PRO A 109 -24.66 32.45 26.08
C PRO A 109 -24.97 32.46 24.57
N GLU A 110 -26.25 32.49 24.24
CA GLU A 110 -26.77 32.78 22.91
C GLU A 110 -26.82 34.29 22.64
N VAL A 111 -26.45 34.72 21.42
CA VAL A 111 -27.25 35.67 20.62
C VAL A 111 -26.83 35.58 19.13
N SER A 112 -27.81 35.37 18.25
CA SER A 112 -27.76 35.38 16.77
C SER A 112 -27.86 36.82 16.21
N PRO A 113 -28.11 37.08 14.90
CA PRO A 113 -27.60 36.52 13.63
C PRO A 113 -27.02 37.64 12.72
N ASN A 114 -26.27 37.32 11.66
CA ASN A 114 -26.45 38.05 10.40
C ASN A 114 -26.02 37.27 9.13
N SER A 115 -27.04 37.02 8.31
CA SER A 115 -27.15 37.13 6.84
C SER A 115 -26.02 36.71 5.89
N GLU A 116 -26.42 35.75 5.03
CA GLU A 116 -26.22 35.69 3.56
C GLU A 116 -24.82 35.44 3.01
N SER A 117 -24.62 34.78 1.88
CA SER A 117 -25.35 33.80 1.05
C SER A 117 -24.34 33.44 -0.05
N HIS A 118 -24.39 32.23 -0.59
CA HIS A 118 -24.33 31.91 -2.03
C HIS A 118 -24.03 30.44 -2.19
N ILE A 119 -25.10 29.71 -2.51
CA ILE A 119 -25.07 28.43 -3.18
C ILE A 119 -24.74 28.73 -4.64
N GLU A 120 -23.77 28.03 -5.21
CA GLU A 120 -23.89 27.61 -6.61
C GLU A 120 -23.33 26.22 -6.76
N SER A 121 -23.98 25.51 -7.66
CA SER A 121 -24.17 24.09 -7.74
C SER A 121 -23.64 23.54 -9.07
N LEU A 122 -23.50 22.21 -9.12
CA LEU A 122 -23.56 21.34 -10.31
C LEU A 122 -22.30 21.21 -11.18
N ASP A 123 -21.81 19.95 -11.19
CA ASP A 123 -21.62 19.08 -12.36
C ASP A 123 -21.31 19.72 -13.72
N ASP A 124 -20.17 19.35 -14.33
CA ASP A 124 -20.15 18.58 -15.59
C ASP A 124 -18.72 18.40 -16.20
N ILE A 125 -18.44 17.14 -16.58
CA ILE A 125 -17.86 16.68 -17.87
C ILE A 125 -16.34 16.87 -18.17
N ASP A 126 -15.66 15.70 -18.16
CA ASP A 126 -14.80 15.11 -19.21
C ASP A 126 -13.55 15.87 -19.71
N ARG A 127 -12.36 15.37 -19.29
CA ARG A 127 -11.20 15.17 -20.17
C ARG A 127 -10.21 14.13 -19.65
#